data_AF-W0LLA1-F1
#
_entry.id   AF-W0LLA1-F1
#
_cell.length_a   1.000
_cell.length_b   1.000
_cell.length_c   1.000
_cell.angle_alpha   90.00
_cell.angle_beta   90.00
_cell.angle_gamma   90.00
#
_symmetry.space_group_name_H-M   'P 1'
#
loop_
_entity.id
_entity.type
_entity.pdbx_description
1 polymer ?
#
loop_
_entity_poly.entity_id
_entity_poly.type
_entity_poly.pdbx_seq_one_letter_code
_entity_poly.pdbx_strand_id
1 'polypeptide(L)'
;MRIILLVASLICTGLVQAEEGKGDYIYSWKIVKRFKITETSPYKEHYRPSMRYTMLSSNKNGSDNRFCAIGYQLENGHREAIIFWDKGKKIISWQPEGVDFSGYIEKVITMTRPSIQYDSIIPRDKITMGMMAAYAKEDVDAMRADCERNGEVITIKAFATPKACEEYNLQDFDCIEPLLTP
;
A
#
# COMPACT_ATOMS: atom_id res chain seq x y z
N MET A 1 64.22 -5.12 38.91
CA MET A 1 62.76 -5.22 39.02
C MET A 1 62.15 -4.40 37.88
N ARG A 2 61.67 -5.07 36.83
CA ARG A 2 61.13 -4.45 35.60
C ARG A 2 59.61 -4.38 35.73
N ILE A 3 59.02 -3.21 35.53
CA ILE A 3 57.59 -3.09 35.24
C ILE A 3 57.46 -2.23 33.99
N ILE A 4 57.20 -2.90 32.87
CA ILE A 4 56.86 -2.30 31.58
C ILE A 4 55.35 -2.11 31.59
N LEU A 5 54.88 -0.86 31.62
CA LEU A 5 53.47 -0.53 31.42
C LEU A 5 53.18 -0.50 29.91
N LEU A 6 52.70 -1.63 29.40
CA LEU A 6 52.07 -1.75 28.09
C LEU A 6 50.67 -1.12 28.16
N VAL A 7 50.53 0.09 27.65
CA VAL A 7 49.22 0.71 27.39
C VAL A 7 48.67 0.05 26.12
N ALA A 8 47.86 -0.98 26.30
CA ALA A 8 47.11 -1.61 25.22
C ALA A 8 46.03 -0.64 24.72
N SER A 9 46.29 -0.11 23.53
CA SER A 9 45.35 0.57 22.66
C SER A 9 44.12 -0.33 22.41
N LEU A 10 42.99 -0.03 23.07
CA LEU A 10 41.68 -0.44 22.57
C LEU A 10 41.25 0.59 21.53
N ILE A 11 41.64 0.37 20.28
CA ILE A 11 40.89 0.91 19.15
C ILE A 11 39.56 0.18 19.19
N CYS A 12 38.55 0.81 19.79
CA CYS A 12 37.15 0.47 19.51
C CYS A 12 36.94 0.73 18.02
N THR A 13 37.17 -0.29 17.20
CA THR A 13 36.52 -0.41 15.90
C THR A 13 35.04 -0.50 16.21
N GLY A 14 34.38 0.66 16.28
CA GLY A 14 32.94 0.75 16.20
C GLY A 14 32.54 0.12 14.88
N LEU A 15 32.17 -1.16 14.96
CA LEU A 15 31.35 -1.80 13.95
C LEU A 15 30.09 -0.93 13.87
N VAL A 16 30.02 -0.09 12.84
CA VAL A 16 28.76 0.49 12.40
C VAL A 16 27.93 -0.70 11.92
N GLN A 17 27.25 -1.35 12.87
CA GLN A 17 26.06 -2.12 12.54
C GLN A 17 25.06 -1.08 12.03
N ALA A 18 24.84 -1.08 10.72
CA ALA A 18 23.65 -0.46 10.17
C ALA A 18 22.44 -1.08 10.90
N GLU A 19 21.70 -0.28 11.67
CA GLU A 19 20.52 -0.76 12.41
C GLU A 19 19.44 -1.20 11.42
N GLU A 20 19.35 -2.51 11.18
CA GLU A 20 18.11 -3.16 10.74
C GLU A 20 17.00 -2.83 11.75
N GLY A 21 15.84 -2.33 11.30
CA GLY A 21 14.61 -2.36 12.11
C GLY A 21 14.07 -1.03 12.69
N LYS A 22 14.32 0.13 12.09
CA LYS A 22 13.70 1.40 12.55
C LYS A 22 12.32 1.70 11.98
N GLY A 23 11.89 1.07 10.89
CA GLY A 23 10.56 1.27 10.31
C GLY A 23 9.49 0.33 10.87
N ASP A 24 8.26 0.44 10.38
CA ASP A 24 7.16 -0.49 10.67
C ASP A 24 6.67 -1.19 9.39
N TYR A 25 6.42 -2.49 9.49
CA TYR A 25 5.97 -3.34 8.37
C TYR A 25 6.88 -3.18 7.13
N ILE A 26 6.29 -2.89 5.98
CA ILE A 26 6.96 -2.69 4.70
C ILE A 26 7.67 -1.33 4.59
N TYR A 27 7.56 -0.46 5.60
CA TYR A 27 8.11 0.90 5.58
C TYR A 27 9.47 1.00 6.26
N SER A 28 10.30 1.93 5.77
CA SER A 28 11.54 2.34 6.44
C SER A 28 11.32 3.34 7.59
N TRP A 29 10.12 3.91 7.73
CA TRP A 29 9.75 4.86 8.78
C TRP A 29 8.70 4.29 9.73
N LYS A 30 8.66 4.81 10.96
CA LYS A 30 7.62 4.46 11.94
C LYS A 30 6.27 5.03 11.55
N ILE A 31 5.22 4.29 11.87
CA ILE A 31 3.83 4.74 11.79
C ILE A 31 3.54 5.54 13.06
N VAL A 32 3.28 6.84 12.90
CA VAL A 32 2.97 7.74 14.02
C VAL A 32 1.47 7.94 14.22
N LYS A 33 0.67 7.70 13.19
CA LYS A 33 -0.79 7.81 13.27
C LYS A 33 -1.48 6.89 12.27
N ARG A 34 -2.63 6.36 12.68
CA ARG A 34 -3.59 5.65 11.82
C ARG A 34 -4.77 6.57 11.50
N PHE A 35 -5.38 6.40 10.33
CA PHE A 35 -6.60 7.10 9.95
C PHE A 35 -7.53 6.23 9.10
N LYS A 36 -8.81 6.54 9.13
CA LYS A 36 -9.80 5.95 8.22
C LYS A 36 -9.82 6.70 6.91
N ILE A 37 -9.79 5.96 5.81
CA ILE A 37 -9.77 6.53 4.46
C ILE A 37 -11.13 7.11 4.10
N THR A 38 -12.22 6.63 4.70
CA THR A 38 -13.57 7.17 4.50
C THR A 38 -13.83 8.50 5.20
N GLU A 39 -12.95 8.91 6.13
CA GLU A 39 -13.11 10.12 6.93
C GLU A 39 -12.04 11.19 6.60
N THR A 40 -10.99 10.83 5.85
CA THR A 40 -9.79 11.66 5.68
C THR A 40 -9.60 12.12 4.25
N SER A 41 -9.46 13.43 4.02
CA SER A 41 -9.14 13.99 2.70
C SER A 41 -7.64 13.84 2.37
N PRO A 42 -7.25 13.57 1.11
CA PRO A 42 -8.10 13.40 -0.09
C PRO A 42 -8.61 11.96 -0.33
N TYR A 43 -8.49 11.06 0.65
CA TYR A 43 -8.85 9.65 0.49
C TYR A 43 -10.37 9.43 0.41
N LYS A 44 -11.14 10.15 1.24
CA LYS A 44 -12.59 9.95 1.35
C LYS A 44 -13.33 10.29 0.07
N GLU A 45 -12.77 11.17 -0.75
CA GLU A 45 -13.34 11.64 -2.00
C GLU A 45 -13.16 10.62 -3.14
N HIS A 46 -12.16 9.74 -3.05
CA HIS A 46 -11.69 8.97 -4.20
C HIS A 46 -11.61 7.45 -3.99
N TYR A 47 -11.94 6.95 -2.79
CA TYR A 47 -11.76 5.52 -2.50
C TYR A 47 -12.72 4.63 -3.29
N ARG A 48 -14.00 5.02 -3.43
CA ARG A 48 -15.00 4.20 -4.13
C ARG A 48 -14.68 4.04 -5.61
N PRO A 49 -14.41 5.11 -6.37
CA PRO A 49 -14.07 4.95 -7.78
C PRO A 49 -12.81 4.12 -7.99
N SER A 50 -11.79 4.32 -7.15
CA SER A 50 -10.54 3.55 -7.21
C SER A 50 -10.76 2.05 -6.95
N MET A 51 -11.60 1.69 -5.97
CA MET A 51 -11.97 0.30 -5.71
C MET A 51 -12.80 -0.30 -6.83
N ARG A 52 -13.79 0.44 -7.38
CA ARG A 52 -14.60 -0.02 -8.52
C ARG A 52 -13.73 -0.25 -9.76
N TYR A 53 -12.81 0.66 -10.05
CA TYR A 53 -11.84 0.50 -11.14
C TYR A 53 -10.97 -0.74 -10.94
N THR A 54 -10.47 -0.97 -9.72
CA THR A 54 -9.65 -2.13 -9.39
C THR A 54 -10.44 -3.44 -9.52
N MET A 55 -11.71 -3.44 -9.11
CA MET A 55 -12.63 -4.57 -9.30
C MET A 55 -12.85 -4.88 -10.77
N LEU A 56 -13.12 -3.85 -11.57
CA LEU A 56 -13.40 -3.97 -13.00
C LEU A 56 -12.17 -4.48 -13.75
N SER A 57 -11.00 -3.87 -13.52
CA SER A 57 -9.74 -4.25 -14.17
C SER A 57 -9.26 -5.65 -13.82
N SER A 58 -9.71 -6.23 -12.71
CA SER A 58 -9.43 -7.62 -12.35
C SER A 58 -10.59 -8.58 -12.68
N ASN A 59 -11.63 -8.10 -13.39
CA ASN A 59 -12.85 -8.84 -13.73
C ASN A 59 -13.54 -9.49 -12.50
N LYS A 60 -13.68 -8.69 -11.43
CA LYS A 60 -14.28 -9.09 -10.14
C LYS A 60 -15.49 -8.24 -9.74
N ASN A 61 -16.05 -7.47 -10.67
CA ASN A 61 -17.22 -6.59 -10.44
C ASN A 61 -18.57 -7.34 -10.42
N GLY A 62 -18.65 -8.58 -10.92
CA GLY A 62 -19.88 -9.38 -10.96
C GLY A 62 -20.39 -9.93 -9.61
N SER A 63 -19.76 -9.57 -8.49
CA SER A 63 -20.22 -9.92 -7.14
C SER A 63 -19.68 -8.93 -6.11
N ASP A 64 -20.31 -8.87 -4.94
CA ASP A 64 -19.85 -8.02 -3.84
C ASP A 64 -18.37 -8.28 -3.50
N ASN A 65 -17.67 -7.20 -3.17
CA ASN A 65 -16.28 -7.22 -2.77
C ASN A 65 -16.14 -6.57 -1.40
N ARG A 66 -15.29 -7.18 -0.57
CA ARG A 66 -14.93 -6.68 0.75
C ARG A 66 -13.45 -6.35 0.75
N PHE A 67 -13.12 -5.20 1.32
CA PHE A 67 -11.77 -4.67 1.44
C PHE A 67 -11.53 -4.35 2.91
N CYS A 68 -10.32 -4.62 3.41
CA CYS A 68 -9.85 -3.99 4.64
C CYS A 68 -8.97 -2.81 4.25
N ALA A 69 -9.32 -1.61 4.69
CA ALA A 69 -8.56 -0.40 4.40
C ALA A 69 -8.05 0.25 5.68
N ILE A 70 -6.82 0.74 5.65
CA ILE A 70 -6.22 1.49 6.76
C ILE A 70 -5.30 2.57 6.19
N GLY A 71 -5.38 3.77 6.75
CA GLY A 71 -4.47 4.87 6.47
C GLY A 71 -3.35 4.95 7.50
N TYR A 72 -2.13 5.23 7.04
CA TYR A 72 -0.94 5.43 7.84
C TYR A 72 -0.33 6.80 7.57
N GLN A 73 0.03 7.49 8.64
CA GLN A 73 0.95 8.62 8.60
C GLN A 73 2.28 8.16 9.17
N LEU A 74 3.34 8.32 8.38
CA LEU A 74 4.70 7.98 8.75
C LEU A 74 5.38 9.16 9.47
N GLU A 75 6.46 8.90 10.21
CA GLU A 75 7.16 9.94 10.99
C GLU A 75 7.68 11.10 10.12
N ASN A 76 8.00 10.83 8.85
CA ASN A 76 8.45 11.82 7.89
C ASN A 76 7.29 12.70 7.34
N GLY A 77 6.07 12.50 7.84
CA GLY A 77 4.87 13.23 7.45
C GLY A 77 4.11 12.62 6.26
N HIS A 78 4.69 11.65 5.56
CA HIS A 78 4.04 10.98 4.42
C HIS A 78 2.78 10.25 4.86
N ARG A 79 1.68 10.41 4.12
CA ARG A 79 0.46 9.62 4.31
C ARG A 79 0.22 8.65 3.17
N GLU A 80 -0.23 7.46 3.53
CA GLU A 80 -0.60 6.41 2.59
C GLU A 80 -1.78 5.59 3.11
N ALA A 81 -2.65 5.14 2.20
CA ALA A 81 -3.67 4.14 2.47
C ALA A 81 -3.26 2.78 1.93
N ILE A 82 -3.50 1.75 2.73
CA ILE A 82 -3.19 0.37 2.40
C ILE A 82 -4.50 -0.41 2.43
N ILE A 83 -4.82 -1.03 1.30
CA ILE A 83 -6.11 -1.69 1.09
C ILE A 83 -5.85 -3.16 0.74
N PHE A 84 -6.21 -4.04 1.65
CA PHE A 84 -6.16 -5.49 1.46
C PHE A 84 -7.39 -5.97 0.71
N TRP A 85 -7.16 -6.67 -0.41
CA TRP A 85 -8.23 -7.23 -1.24
C TRP A 85 -7.98 -8.70 -1.59
N ASP A 86 -8.54 -9.60 -0.78
CA ASP A 86 -8.33 -11.04 -0.93
C ASP A 86 -8.88 -11.61 -2.24
N LYS A 87 -10.07 -11.16 -2.66
CA LYS A 87 -10.71 -11.67 -3.88
C LYS A 87 -9.93 -11.33 -5.14
N GLY A 88 -9.24 -10.19 -5.13
CA GLY A 88 -8.32 -9.79 -6.19
C GLY A 88 -6.88 -10.27 -6.00
N LYS A 89 -6.56 -10.89 -4.84
CA LYS A 89 -5.21 -11.32 -4.43
C LYS A 89 -4.17 -10.19 -4.51
N LYS A 90 -4.56 -8.99 -4.07
CA LYS A 90 -3.76 -7.76 -4.17
C LYS A 90 -3.82 -6.94 -2.89
N ILE A 91 -2.76 -6.19 -2.64
CA ILE A 91 -2.72 -5.08 -1.70
C ILE A 91 -2.55 -3.80 -2.52
N ILE A 92 -3.45 -2.84 -2.35
CA ILE A 92 -3.38 -1.57 -3.07
C ILE A 92 -2.70 -0.57 -2.14
N SER A 93 -1.60 0.01 -2.64
CA SER A 93 -0.81 1.05 -1.99
C SER A 93 -1.24 2.39 -2.58
N TRP A 94 -1.90 3.22 -1.78
CA TRP A 94 -2.61 4.39 -2.26
C TRP A 94 -2.12 5.68 -1.63
N GLN A 95 -1.47 6.53 -2.45
CA GLN A 95 -0.87 7.79 -2.03
C GLN A 95 -1.47 8.97 -2.82
N PRO A 96 -2.64 9.49 -2.40
CA PRO A 96 -3.32 10.58 -3.09
C PRO A 96 -2.76 11.98 -2.77
N GLU A 97 -1.83 12.11 -1.83
CA GLU A 97 -1.21 13.41 -1.54
C GLU A 97 -0.36 13.93 -2.70
N GLY A 98 -0.42 15.24 -2.95
CA GLY A 98 0.32 15.88 -4.05
C GLY A 98 -0.25 15.63 -5.44
N VAL A 99 -1.33 14.85 -5.56
CA VAL A 99 -2.05 14.68 -6.83
C VAL A 99 -3.04 15.82 -7.03
N ASP A 100 -2.97 16.49 -8.18
CA ASP A 100 -3.96 17.48 -8.58
C ASP A 100 -5.20 16.79 -9.15
N PHE A 101 -6.25 16.63 -8.34
CA PHE A 101 -7.48 15.95 -8.77
C PHE A 101 -8.36 16.76 -9.75
N SER A 102 -7.92 17.95 -10.18
CA SER A 102 -8.67 18.76 -11.14
C SER A 102 -8.64 18.18 -12.56
N GLY A 103 -7.54 17.53 -12.93
CA GLY A 103 -7.33 16.99 -14.27
C GLY A 103 -7.76 15.52 -14.44
N TYR A 104 -7.98 15.14 -15.70
CA TYR A 104 -8.40 13.78 -16.08
C TYR A 104 -7.30 12.74 -15.82
N ILE A 105 -6.08 13.01 -16.29
CA ILE A 105 -4.95 12.08 -16.18
C ILE A 105 -4.70 11.75 -14.71
N GLU A 106 -4.85 12.72 -13.83
CA GLU A 106 -4.64 12.62 -12.40
C GLU A 106 -5.74 11.78 -11.72
N LYS A 107 -6.99 11.86 -12.21
CA LYS A 107 -8.05 10.92 -11.80
C LYS A 107 -7.73 9.50 -12.23
N VAL A 108 -7.25 9.28 -13.47
CA VAL A 108 -6.84 7.95 -13.98
C VAL A 108 -5.66 7.38 -13.18
N ILE A 109 -4.61 8.17 -12.98
CA ILE A 109 -3.46 7.84 -12.12
C ILE A 109 -3.95 7.49 -10.71
N THR A 110 -4.99 8.18 -10.24
CA THR A 110 -5.56 7.91 -8.93
C THR A 110 -6.19 6.53 -8.80
N MET A 111 -6.71 5.98 -9.89
CA MET A 111 -7.34 4.66 -9.90
C MET A 111 -6.38 3.53 -10.27
N THR A 112 -5.24 3.84 -10.90
CA THR A 112 -4.22 2.88 -11.38
C THR A 112 -3.06 2.70 -10.40
N ARG A 113 -3.37 2.67 -9.10
CA ARG A 113 -2.38 2.70 -8.02
C ARG A 113 -1.47 1.47 -7.99
N PRO A 114 -0.22 1.63 -7.50
CA PRO A 114 0.66 0.50 -7.31
C PRO A 114 -0.03 -0.55 -6.44
N SER A 115 0.15 -1.81 -6.82
CA SER A 115 -0.38 -2.92 -6.06
C SER A 115 0.67 -3.99 -5.86
N ILE A 116 0.70 -4.53 -4.66
CA ILE A 116 1.49 -5.69 -4.31
C ILE A 116 0.64 -6.92 -4.64
N GLN A 117 1.13 -7.72 -5.58
CA GLN A 117 0.52 -9.01 -5.90
C GLN A 117 0.84 -10.00 -4.77
N TYR A 118 -0.08 -10.92 -4.45
CA TYR A 118 0.17 -11.85 -3.34
C TYR A 118 1.30 -12.85 -3.61
N ASP A 119 1.64 -13.11 -4.88
CA ASP A 119 2.77 -13.95 -5.28
C ASP A 119 4.14 -13.28 -5.04
N SER A 120 4.17 -11.94 -4.99
CA SER A 120 5.33 -11.15 -4.55
C SER A 120 5.56 -11.20 -3.04
N ILE A 121 4.66 -11.80 -2.27
CA ILE A 121 4.78 -11.91 -0.81
C ILE A 121 5.42 -13.25 -0.46
N ILE A 122 6.65 -13.23 0.04
CA ILE A 122 7.42 -14.44 0.36
C ILE A 122 8.06 -14.33 1.75
N PRO A 123 8.41 -15.44 2.41
CA PRO A 123 9.09 -15.39 3.70
C PRO A 123 10.37 -14.55 3.63
N ARG A 124 10.65 -13.74 4.67
CA ARG A 124 11.80 -12.82 4.66
C ARG A 124 13.13 -13.51 4.36
N ASP A 125 13.33 -14.71 4.88
CA ASP A 125 14.55 -15.51 4.68
C ASP A 125 14.73 -16.00 3.22
N LYS A 126 13.71 -15.85 2.37
CA LYS A 126 13.75 -16.16 0.93
C LYS A 126 13.97 -14.93 0.05
N ILE A 127 13.93 -13.72 0.62
CA ILE A 127 14.18 -12.49 -0.13
C ILE A 127 15.68 -12.38 -0.40
N THR A 128 16.02 -12.20 -1.68
CA THR A 128 17.41 -12.01 -2.12
C THR A 128 17.58 -10.67 -2.82
N MET A 129 18.80 -10.14 -2.87
CA MET A 129 19.11 -8.88 -3.56
C MET A 129 18.67 -8.83 -5.04
N GLY A 130 18.50 -9.99 -5.70
CA GLY A 130 18.04 -10.06 -7.10
C GLY A 130 16.52 -9.92 -7.27
N MET A 131 15.74 -9.93 -6.20
CA MET A 131 14.28 -9.85 -6.25
C MET A 131 13.84 -8.38 -6.16
N MET A 132 13.59 -7.76 -7.32
CA MET A 132 13.27 -6.33 -7.40
C MET A 132 11.89 -5.94 -6.83
N ALA A 133 11.02 -6.91 -6.51
CA ALA A 133 9.64 -6.65 -6.07
C ALA A 133 9.11 -7.71 -5.08
N ALA A 134 9.96 -8.21 -4.18
CA ALA A 134 9.53 -9.14 -3.12
C ALA A 134 9.24 -8.39 -1.81
N TYR A 135 8.15 -8.75 -1.15
CA TYR A 135 7.74 -8.22 0.15
C TYR A 135 7.78 -9.33 1.19
N ALA A 136 8.30 -9.02 2.38
CA ALA A 136 8.37 -9.99 3.46
C ALA A 136 6.96 -10.33 3.95
N LYS A 137 6.65 -11.62 3.96
CA LYS A 137 5.36 -12.15 4.42
C LYS A 137 5.04 -11.69 5.83
N GLU A 138 6.04 -11.66 6.70
CA GLU A 138 5.90 -11.29 8.10
C GLU A 138 5.44 -9.83 8.26
N ASP A 139 5.98 -8.91 7.44
CA ASP A 139 5.56 -7.50 7.44
C ASP A 139 4.13 -7.36 6.95
N VAL A 140 3.80 -8.04 5.85
CA VAL A 140 2.49 -7.97 5.24
C VAL A 140 1.41 -8.58 6.13
N ASP A 141 1.70 -9.70 6.79
CA ASP A 141 0.78 -10.35 7.73
C ASP A 141 0.57 -9.46 8.97
N ALA A 142 1.63 -8.85 9.51
CA ALA A 142 1.52 -7.92 10.63
C ALA A 142 0.68 -6.68 10.28
N MET A 143 0.87 -6.14 9.07
CA MET A 143 0.11 -5.01 8.54
C MET A 143 -1.37 -5.37 8.28
N ARG A 144 -1.64 -6.58 7.78
CA ARG A 144 -3.01 -7.10 7.64
C ARG A 144 -3.70 -7.20 8.99
N ALA A 145 -3.03 -7.79 9.98
CA ALA A 145 -3.58 -7.92 11.33
C ALA A 145 -3.82 -6.54 11.97
N ASP A 146 -3.01 -5.53 11.62
CA ASP A 146 -3.25 -4.14 12.05
C ASP A 146 -4.48 -3.53 11.38
N CYS A 147 -4.68 -3.78 10.08
CA CYS A 147 -5.91 -3.37 9.39
C CYS A 147 -7.16 -4.04 10.02
N GLU A 148 -7.09 -5.33 10.35
CA GLU A 148 -8.21 -6.03 10.97
C GLU A 148 -8.59 -5.47 12.35
N ARG A 149 -7.60 -4.98 13.11
CA ARG A 149 -7.84 -4.39 14.43
C ARG A 149 -8.23 -2.92 14.39
N ASN A 150 -7.59 -2.15 13.52
CA ASN A 150 -7.61 -0.67 13.58
C ASN A 150 -8.10 0.00 12.28
N GLY A 151 -8.28 -0.76 11.21
CA GLY A 151 -8.76 -0.28 9.93
C GLY A 151 -10.28 -0.28 9.84
N GLU A 152 -10.77 -0.22 8.61
CA GLU A 152 -12.20 -0.27 8.29
C GLU A 152 -12.49 -1.29 7.18
N VAL A 153 -13.62 -1.98 7.31
CA VAL A 153 -14.11 -2.88 6.27
C VAL A 153 -15.02 -2.10 5.32
N ILE A 154 -14.61 -2.03 4.05
CA ILE A 154 -15.38 -1.37 3.00
C ILE A 154 -15.97 -2.44 2.09
N THR A 155 -17.29 -2.38 1.87
CA THR A 155 -17.99 -3.25 0.94
C THR A 155 -18.42 -2.46 -0.29
N ILE A 156 -17.99 -2.93 -1.46
CA ILE A 156 -18.46 -2.43 -2.76
C ILE A 156 -19.39 -3.49 -3.35
N LYS A 157 -20.62 -3.09 -3.65
CA LYS A 157 -21.62 -3.98 -4.22
C LYS A 157 -21.26 -4.38 -5.65
N ALA A 158 -21.75 -5.53 -6.08
CA ALA A 158 -21.66 -5.94 -7.47
C ALA A 158 -22.21 -4.84 -8.40
N PHE A 159 -21.59 -4.66 -9.56
CA PHE A 159 -22.06 -3.73 -10.57
C PHE A 159 -21.79 -4.27 -11.97
N ALA A 160 -22.70 -3.98 -12.90
CA ALA A 160 -22.54 -4.32 -14.30
C ALA A 160 -21.33 -3.58 -14.88
N THR A 161 -20.61 -4.24 -15.79
CA THR A 161 -19.60 -3.55 -16.60
C THR A 161 -20.29 -2.41 -17.35
N PRO A 162 -19.81 -1.15 -17.24
CA PRO A 162 -20.36 -0.07 -18.03
C PRO A 162 -20.20 -0.37 -19.52
N LYS A 163 -21.22 -0.12 -20.35
CA LYS A 163 -21.15 -0.38 -21.81
C LYS A 163 -19.92 0.25 -22.46
N ALA A 164 -19.58 1.47 -22.02
CA ALA A 164 -18.38 2.15 -22.50
C ALA A 164 -17.08 1.38 -22.17
N CYS A 165 -17.03 0.57 -21.11
CA CYS A 165 -15.90 -0.31 -20.83
C CYS A 165 -15.90 -1.62 -21.64
N GLU A 166 -17.02 -1.96 -22.29
CA GLU A 166 -17.10 -3.10 -23.22
C GLU A 166 -16.65 -2.67 -24.63
N GLU A 167 -16.98 -1.44 -25.01
CA GLU A 167 -16.68 -0.85 -26.31
C GLU A 167 -15.29 -0.23 -26.38
N TYR A 168 -14.78 0.29 -25.26
CA TYR A 168 -13.48 0.95 -25.14
C TYR A 168 -12.56 0.23 -24.15
N ASN A 169 -11.26 0.51 -24.19
CA ASN A 169 -10.31 -0.09 -23.26
C ASN A 169 -10.50 0.49 -21.85
N LEU A 170 -10.10 -0.24 -20.80
CA LEU A 170 -10.18 0.17 -19.40
C LEU A 170 -9.37 1.43 -19.06
N GLN A 171 -8.62 1.97 -20.01
CA GLN A 171 -7.85 3.20 -19.87
C GLN A 171 -8.58 4.41 -20.48
N ASP A 172 -9.64 4.18 -21.27
CA ASP A 172 -10.37 5.22 -21.98
C ASP A 172 -11.36 5.95 -21.06
N PHE A 173 -11.50 7.27 -21.25
CA PHE A 173 -12.32 8.15 -20.41
C PHE A 173 -13.77 7.67 -20.26
N ASP A 174 -14.37 7.25 -21.38
CA ASP A 174 -15.76 6.83 -21.44
C ASP A 174 -16.04 5.62 -20.54
N CYS A 175 -15.03 4.76 -20.32
CA CYS A 175 -15.12 3.64 -19.39
C CYS A 175 -15.03 4.08 -17.92
N ILE A 176 -14.22 5.10 -17.63
CA ILE A 176 -13.88 5.52 -16.28
C ILE A 176 -14.96 6.41 -15.66
N GLU A 177 -15.55 7.32 -16.44
CA GLU A 177 -16.54 8.28 -15.96
C GLU A 177 -17.74 7.62 -15.23
N PRO A 178 -18.34 6.52 -15.73
CA PRO A 178 -19.41 5.81 -15.02
C PRO A 178 -18.99 5.19 -13.68
N LEU A 179 -17.70 5.06 -13.40
CA LEU A 179 -17.18 4.55 -12.12
C LEU A 179 -16.99 5.68 -11.09
N LEU A 180 -16.93 6.93 -11.53
CA LEU A 180 -16.79 8.12 -10.68
C LEU A 180 -18.11 8.53 -10.03
N THR A 181 -19.24 8.12 -10.58
CA THR A 181 -20.58 8.38 -10.03
C THR A 181 -20.89 7.42 -8.85
N PRO A 182 -21.50 7.92 -7.76
CA PRO A 182 -21.84 7.12 -6.58
C PRO A 182 -22.62 5.84 -6.89
#